data_AF-A0A350M2F8-F1
#
_entry.id   AF-A0A350M2F8-F1
#
_cell.length_a   1.000
_cell.length_b   1.000
_cell.length_c   1.000
_cell.angle_alpha   90.00
_cell.angle_beta   90.00
_cell.angle_gamma   90.00
#
_symmetry.space_group_name_H-M   'P 1'
#
loop_
_entity.id
_entity.type
_entity.pdbx_description
1 polymer ?
#
loop_
_entity_poly.entity_id
_entity_poly.type
_entity_poly.pdbx_seq_one_letter_code
_entity_poly.pdbx_strand_id
1 'polypeptide(L)'
;MKPRVIFTAILLFIFCNSFSQEVPVAILSSVDVDRYIETVVPMSKELNELGDAHRGNEENPGEMWVASAEARAILEKYGWNESFALKFSAITWAYTYLKIMQEIDKMPEDQKVQAEQMMPMLQLYTSKVHQDDLKIVEGKLDEIDLVFKDLEKL
;
A
#
# COMPACT_ATOMS: atom_id res chain seq x y z
N MET A 1 -18.94 -15.36 19.97
CA MET A 1 -17.95 -14.64 19.15
C MET A 1 -16.57 -15.05 19.63
N LYS A 2 -15.72 -15.67 18.78
CA LYS A 2 -14.41 -16.21 19.19
C LYS A 2 -13.33 -15.14 18.98
N PRO A 3 -12.66 -14.64 20.05
CA PRO A 3 -11.67 -13.55 19.98
C PRO A 3 -10.25 -14.05 19.61
N ARG A 4 -10.14 -15.13 18.82
CA ARG A 4 -8.86 -15.85 18.65
C ARG A 4 -8.02 -15.43 17.44
N VAL A 5 -8.58 -14.67 16.49
CA VAL A 5 -7.84 -14.29 15.26
C VAL A 5 -7.08 -12.96 15.43
N ILE A 6 -7.57 -12.06 16.28
CA ILE A 6 -6.99 -10.71 16.47
C ILE A 6 -5.66 -10.76 17.25
N PHE A 7 -5.50 -11.74 18.15
CA PHE A 7 -4.29 -11.85 18.98
C PHE A 7 -3.07 -12.42 18.22
N THR A 8 -3.29 -13.19 17.15
CA THR A 8 -2.19 -13.83 16.42
C THR A 8 -1.49 -12.84 15.47
N ALA A 9 -2.19 -11.83 14.96
CA ALA A 9 -1.60 -10.77 14.12
C ALA A 9 -0.65 -9.84 14.91
N ILE A 10 -0.89 -9.65 16.21
CA ILE A 10 -0.09 -8.78 17.08
C ILE A 10 1.24 -9.45 17.48
N LEU A 11 1.30 -10.78 17.55
CA LEU A 11 2.48 -11.54 17.97
C LEU A 11 3.53 -11.71 16.85
N LEU A 12 3.15 -11.62 15.57
CA LEU A 12 4.11 -11.60 14.46
C LEU A 12 4.88 -10.27 14.35
N PHE A 13 4.39 -9.20 14.97
CA PHE A 13 4.99 -7.85 14.89
C PHE A 13 6.20 -7.66 15.83
N ILE A 14 6.38 -8.52 16.83
CA ILE A 14 7.42 -8.34 17.86
C ILE A 14 8.81 -8.78 17.37
N PHE A 15 8.91 -9.63 16.34
CA PHE A 15 10.20 -10.20 15.92
C PHE A 15 10.97 -9.42 14.83
N CYS A 16 10.44 -8.32 14.28
CA CYS A 16 11.11 -7.58 13.20
C CYS A 16 11.90 -6.32 13.64
N ASN A 17 12.00 -6.01 14.94
CA ASN A 17 12.60 -4.74 15.41
C ASN A 17 14.14 -4.67 15.47
N SER A 18 14.88 -5.53 14.74
CA SER A 18 16.36 -5.52 14.76
C SER A 18 17.04 -4.99 13.48
N PHE A 19 16.30 -4.40 12.53
CA PHE A 19 16.90 -3.71 11.39
C PHE A 19 16.42 -2.26 11.33
N SER A 20 17.10 -1.40 12.09
CA SER A 20 17.07 0.05 11.93
C SER A 20 17.86 0.48 10.68
N GLN A 21 17.57 -0.12 9.52
CA GLN A 21 17.87 0.55 8.26
C GLN A 21 16.72 1.52 8.03
N GLU A 22 17.04 2.81 7.98
CA GLU A 22 16.14 3.83 7.45
C GLU A 22 15.77 3.40 6.03
N VAL A 23 14.61 2.74 5.88
CA VAL A 23 14.10 2.37 4.57
C VAL A 23 13.91 3.68 3.81
N PRO A 24 14.60 3.90 2.68
CA PRO A 24 14.46 5.14 1.94
C PRO A 24 12.99 5.35 1.60
N VAL A 25 12.42 6.46 2.04
CA VAL A 25 11.04 6.83 1.72
C VAL A 25 11.02 7.26 0.25
N ALA A 26 10.12 6.71 -0.57
CA ALA A 26 9.91 7.23 -1.92
C ALA A 26 9.48 8.70 -1.81
N ILE A 27 9.95 9.53 -2.74
CA ILE A 27 9.38 10.85 -2.96
C ILE A 27 8.57 10.73 -4.25
N LEU A 28 7.25 10.83 -4.14
CA LEU A 28 6.36 10.70 -5.29
C LEU A 28 6.35 11.99 -6.11
N SER A 29 6.24 11.83 -7.42
CA SER A 29 5.79 12.88 -8.32
C SER A 29 4.32 12.66 -8.68
N SER A 30 3.64 13.69 -9.20
CA SER A 30 2.27 13.52 -9.74
C SER A 30 2.21 12.45 -10.83
N VAL A 31 3.24 12.38 -11.68
CA VAL A 31 3.38 11.39 -12.75
C VAL A 31 3.42 9.96 -12.21
N ASP A 32 3.94 9.73 -11.00
CA ASP A 32 3.95 8.41 -10.40
C ASP A 32 2.54 7.97 -9.96
N VAL A 33 1.74 8.91 -9.46
CA VAL A 33 0.33 8.65 -9.09
C VAL A 33 -0.54 8.50 -10.34
N ASP A 34 -0.32 9.30 -11.38
CA ASP A 34 -0.96 9.14 -12.69
C ASP A 34 -0.68 7.75 -13.27
N ARG A 35 0.59 7.35 -13.30
CA ARG A 35 0.98 6.02 -13.76
C ARG A 35 0.32 4.93 -12.93
N TYR A 36 0.26 5.07 -11.60
CA TYR A 36 -0.44 4.12 -10.74
C TYR A 36 -1.90 3.95 -11.16
N ILE A 37 -2.62 5.04 -11.32
CA ILE A 37 -4.03 5.03 -11.70
C ILE A 37 -4.23 4.36 -13.07
N GLU A 38 -3.40 4.71 -14.04
CA GLU A 38 -3.55 4.22 -15.41
C GLU A 38 -3.16 2.75 -15.58
N THR A 39 -2.18 2.28 -14.81
CA THR A 39 -1.48 1.04 -15.14
C THR A 39 -1.69 -0.09 -14.15
N VAL A 40 -2.01 0.19 -12.88
CA VAL A 40 -1.95 -0.87 -11.86
C VAL A 40 -2.97 -1.98 -12.10
N VAL A 41 -4.20 -1.66 -12.53
CA VAL A 41 -5.23 -2.67 -12.82
C VAL A 41 -4.86 -3.58 -14.00
N PRO A 42 -4.58 -3.07 -15.21
CA PRO A 42 -4.22 -3.93 -16.34
C PRO A 42 -2.90 -4.67 -16.10
N MET A 43 -1.94 -4.04 -15.41
CA MET A 43 -0.70 -4.69 -14.98
C MET A 43 -0.97 -5.84 -14.00
N SER A 44 -1.77 -5.62 -12.95
CA SER A 44 -2.12 -6.66 -11.98
C SER A 44 -2.85 -7.84 -12.63
N LYS A 45 -3.64 -7.60 -13.66
CA LYS A 45 -4.26 -8.67 -14.45
C LYS A 45 -3.23 -9.55 -15.15
N GLU A 46 -2.28 -8.94 -15.89
CA GLU A 46 -1.21 -9.70 -16.56
C GLU A 46 -0.29 -10.41 -15.56
N LEU A 47 0.01 -9.76 -14.45
CA LEU A 47 0.76 -10.36 -13.35
C LEU A 47 0.01 -11.59 -12.79
N ASN A 48 -1.30 -11.50 -12.56
CA ASN A 48 -2.13 -12.63 -12.12
C ASN A 48 -2.15 -13.79 -13.12
N GLU A 49 -2.10 -13.50 -14.42
CA GLU A 49 -2.05 -14.51 -15.49
C GLU A 49 -0.73 -15.32 -15.50
N LEU A 50 0.36 -14.80 -14.92
CA LEU A 50 1.59 -15.59 -14.69
C LEU A 50 1.40 -16.74 -13.70
N GLY A 51 0.33 -16.70 -12.89
CA GLY A 51 -0.03 -17.73 -11.93
C GLY A 51 0.85 -17.76 -10.67
N ASP A 52 0.48 -18.62 -9.72
CA ASP A 52 1.04 -18.64 -8.37
C ASP A 52 2.54 -18.97 -8.31
N ALA A 53 3.08 -19.65 -9.35
CA ALA A 53 4.51 -19.92 -9.48
C ALA A 53 5.37 -18.65 -9.53
N HIS A 54 4.78 -17.51 -9.91
CA HIS A 54 5.44 -16.21 -10.03
C HIS A 54 4.97 -15.19 -9.00
N ARG A 55 3.89 -15.48 -8.25
CA ARG A 55 3.46 -14.70 -7.07
C ARG A 55 4.42 -14.84 -5.90
N GLY A 56 5.14 -15.96 -5.88
CA GLY A 56 6.12 -16.30 -4.86
C GLY A 56 5.49 -16.72 -3.52
N ASN A 57 6.33 -16.96 -2.51
CA ASN A 57 5.96 -17.45 -1.17
C ASN A 57 4.89 -16.55 -0.51
N GLU A 58 3.82 -17.16 0.00
CA GLU A 58 2.74 -16.51 0.77
C GLU A 58 3.23 -15.64 1.95
N GLU A 59 4.45 -15.90 2.45
CA GLU A 59 5.05 -15.17 3.57
C GLU A 59 5.54 -13.75 3.23
N ASN A 60 5.86 -13.42 1.97
CA ASN A 60 6.42 -12.10 1.57
C ASN A 60 5.94 -11.62 0.17
N PRO A 61 4.65 -11.27 0.00
CA PRO A 61 4.05 -11.00 -1.31
C PRO A 61 4.60 -9.78 -2.08
N GLY A 62 5.29 -8.85 -1.41
CA GLY A 62 5.82 -7.62 -2.03
C GLY A 62 7.18 -7.78 -2.74
N GLU A 63 7.98 -8.77 -2.38
CA GLU A 63 9.38 -8.87 -2.85
C GLU A 63 9.54 -9.64 -4.16
N MET A 64 8.51 -10.34 -4.66
CA MET A 64 8.71 -11.40 -5.66
C MET A 64 8.30 -11.06 -7.09
N TRP A 65 7.44 -10.07 -7.33
CA TRP A 65 7.19 -9.58 -8.69
C TRP A 65 8.45 -8.97 -9.32
N VAL A 66 9.29 -8.33 -8.51
CA VAL A 66 10.59 -7.80 -8.96
C VAL A 66 11.69 -8.87 -9.02
N ALA A 67 11.41 -10.15 -8.73
CA ALA A 67 12.41 -11.22 -8.80
C ALA A 67 12.32 -12.06 -10.10
N SER A 68 11.13 -12.23 -10.68
CA SER A 68 10.93 -12.95 -11.96
C SER A 68 11.22 -12.05 -13.17
N ALA A 69 11.88 -12.58 -14.19
CA ALA A 69 12.15 -11.85 -15.43
C ALA A 69 10.86 -11.53 -16.19
N GLU A 70 9.90 -12.45 -16.17
CA GLU A 70 8.57 -12.32 -16.77
C GLU A 70 7.77 -11.21 -16.08
N ALA A 71 7.75 -11.21 -14.75
CA ALA A 71 7.08 -10.17 -13.98
C ALA A 71 7.75 -8.80 -14.16
N ARG A 72 9.09 -8.73 -14.20
CA ARG A 72 9.82 -7.49 -14.55
C ARG A 72 9.45 -6.98 -15.93
N ALA A 73 9.35 -7.87 -16.93
CA ALA A 73 8.96 -7.47 -18.29
C ALA A 73 7.55 -6.86 -18.33
N ILE A 74 6.62 -7.39 -17.52
CA ILE A 74 5.28 -6.78 -17.36
C ILE A 74 5.39 -5.42 -16.67
N LEU A 75 6.14 -5.29 -15.57
CA LEU A 75 6.34 -4.01 -14.90
C LEU A 75 6.92 -2.95 -15.88
N GLU A 76 7.95 -3.30 -16.63
CA GLU A 76 8.60 -2.43 -17.62
C GLU A 76 7.65 -2.02 -18.75
N LYS A 77 6.81 -2.94 -19.24
CA LYS A 77 5.76 -2.66 -20.23
C LYS A 77 4.83 -1.53 -19.77
N TYR A 78 4.56 -1.44 -18.48
CA TYR A 78 3.71 -0.42 -17.86
C TYR A 78 4.50 0.79 -17.32
N GLY A 79 5.79 0.90 -17.67
CA GLY A 79 6.63 2.05 -17.28
C GLY A 79 7.10 2.01 -15.83
N TRP A 80 7.03 0.84 -15.19
CA TRP A 80 7.58 0.60 -13.86
C TRP A 80 8.99 0.01 -13.95
N ASN A 81 9.79 0.24 -12.91
CA ASN A 81 11.16 -0.25 -12.80
C ASN A 81 11.44 -0.76 -11.38
N GLU A 82 12.70 -0.88 -10.99
CA GLU A 82 13.10 -1.33 -9.65
C GLU A 82 12.50 -0.48 -8.49
N SER A 83 12.12 0.78 -8.76
CA SER A 83 11.43 1.63 -7.78
C SER A 83 9.94 1.33 -7.63
N PHE A 84 9.38 0.39 -8.39
CA PHE A 84 7.96 0.01 -8.36
C PHE A 84 7.49 -0.27 -6.94
N ALA A 85 8.13 -1.22 -6.25
CA ALA A 85 7.70 -1.65 -4.92
C ALA A 85 7.69 -0.48 -3.93
N LEU A 86 8.67 0.42 -4.03
CA LEU A 86 8.77 1.58 -3.16
C LEU A 86 7.67 2.60 -3.44
N LYS A 87 7.46 2.97 -4.71
CA LYS A 87 6.45 3.96 -5.11
C LYS A 87 5.03 3.43 -4.93
N PHE A 88 4.79 2.18 -5.31
CA PHE A 88 3.52 1.48 -5.05
C PHE A 88 3.18 1.52 -3.56
N SER A 89 4.14 1.15 -2.70
CA SER A 89 3.94 1.17 -1.25
C SER A 89 3.66 2.58 -0.72
N ALA A 90 4.39 3.60 -1.19
CA ALA A 90 4.15 4.98 -0.77
C ALA A 90 2.73 5.44 -1.14
N ILE A 91 2.26 5.14 -2.36
CA ILE A 91 0.90 5.47 -2.81
C ILE A 91 -0.15 4.74 -1.96
N THR A 92 0.02 3.44 -1.73
CA THR A 92 -0.95 2.66 -0.95
C THR A 92 -0.98 3.09 0.51
N TRP A 93 0.17 3.33 1.14
CA TRP A 93 0.23 3.84 2.52
C TRP A 93 -0.39 5.23 2.66
N ALA A 94 -0.09 6.15 1.73
CA ALA A 94 -0.70 7.48 1.70
C ALA A 94 -2.22 7.38 1.57
N TYR A 95 -2.70 6.58 0.61
CA TYR A 95 -4.11 6.32 0.39
C TYR A 95 -4.80 5.76 1.64
N THR A 96 -4.26 4.67 2.21
CA THR A 96 -4.82 4.04 3.41
C THR A 96 -4.91 5.02 4.57
N TYR A 97 -3.87 5.81 4.81
CA TYR A 97 -3.89 6.85 5.83
C TYR A 97 -5.02 7.87 5.58
N LEU A 98 -5.11 8.42 4.38
CA LEU A 98 -6.12 9.42 4.02
C LEU A 98 -7.55 8.87 4.16
N LYS A 99 -7.81 7.62 3.73
CA LYS A 99 -9.12 6.99 3.91
C LYS A 99 -9.46 6.77 5.37
N ILE A 100 -8.51 6.33 6.20
CA ILE A 100 -8.74 6.19 7.63
C ILE A 100 -9.08 7.55 8.25
N MET A 101 -8.33 8.61 7.92
CA MET A 101 -8.62 9.95 8.43
C MET A 101 -10.02 10.44 8.01
N GLN A 102 -10.41 10.23 6.75
CA GLN A 102 -11.77 10.55 6.29
C GLN A 102 -12.86 9.79 7.05
N GLU A 103 -12.62 8.53 7.42
CA GLU A 103 -13.59 7.76 8.21
C GLU A 103 -13.64 8.25 9.66
N ILE A 104 -12.49 8.57 10.27
CA ILE A 104 -12.42 9.18 11.61
C ILE A 104 -13.18 10.50 11.65
N ASP A 105 -13.02 11.35 10.64
CA ASP A 105 -13.69 12.66 10.58
C ASP A 105 -15.22 12.55 10.53
N LYS A 106 -15.73 11.45 9.95
CA LYS A 106 -17.16 11.13 9.87
C LYS A 106 -17.72 10.51 11.16
N MET A 107 -16.86 10.08 12.10
CA MET A 107 -17.32 9.43 13.33
C MET A 107 -18.04 10.42 14.27
N PRO A 108 -19.00 9.94 15.08
CA PRO A 108 -19.52 10.69 16.21
C PRO A 108 -18.40 11.10 17.20
N GLU A 109 -18.57 12.22 17.89
CA GLU A 109 -17.53 12.81 18.75
C GLU A 109 -17.06 11.87 19.87
N ASP A 110 -17.96 11.07 20.44
CA ASP A 110 -17.66 10.06 21.45
C ASP A 110 -16.82 8.88 20.92
N GLN A 111 -16.88 8.63 19.61
CA GLN A 111 -16.08 7.62 18.91
C GLN A 111 -14.76 8.19 18.38
N LYS A 112 -14.72 9.48 18.02
CA LYS A 112 -13.48 10.17 17.62
C LYS A 112 -12.42 10.08 18.69
N VAL A 113 -12.77 10.27 19.97
CA VAL A 113 -11.83 10.14 21.09
C VAL A 113 -11.17 8.75 21.15
N GLN A 114 -11.89 7.69 20.77
CA GLN A 114 -11.33 6.34 20.70
C GLN A 114 -10.45 6.15 19.45
N ALA A 115 -10.85 6.72 18.32
CA ALA A 115 -10.04 6.70 17.11
C ALA A 115 -8.73 7.51 17.25
N GLU A 116 -8.77 8.62 17.99
CA GLU A 116 -7.60 9.44 18.32
C GLU A 116 -6.56 8.64 19.12
N GLN A 117 -6.98 7.69 19.96
CA GLN A 117 -6.07 6.79 20.67
C GLN A 117 -5.33 5.83 19.73
N MET A 118 -5.85 5.62 18.52
CA MET A 118 -5.18 4.83 17.47
C MET A 118 -4.21 5.67 16.63
N MET A 119 -4.19 7.00 16.77
CA MET A 119 -3.33 7.88 15.98
C MET A 119 -1.83 7.53 16.06
N PRO A 120 -1.26 7.14 17.21
CA PRO A 120 0.14 6.70 17.25
C PRO A 120 0.41 5.45 16.40
N MET A 121 -0.57 4.56 16.25
CA MET A 121 -0.47 3.42 15.32
C MET A 121 -0.55 3.91 13.88
N LEU A 122 -1.45 4.86 13.58
CA LEU A 122 -1.59 5.43 12.25
C LEU A 122 -0.37 6.26 11.81
N GLN A 123 0.37 6.81 12.76
CA GLN A 123 1.65 7.46 12.51
C GLN A 123 2.72 6.51 11.95
N LEU A 124 2.58 5.20 12.16
CA LEU A 124 3.46 4.23 11.51
C LEU A 124 3.30 4.25 9.99
N TYR A 125 2.07 4.43 9.47
CA TYR A 125 1.84 4.58 8.03
C TYR A 125 2.45 5.86 7.48
N THR A 126 2.29 6.98 8.18
CA THR A 126 2.87 8.26 7.74
C THR A 126 4.38 8.33 7.91
N SER A 127 4.97 7.56 8.83
CA SER A 127 6.43 7.42 8.93
C SER A 127 7.09 6.79 7.70
N LYS A 128 6.29 6.13 6.85
CA LYS A 128 6.73 5.46 5.61
C LYS A 128 6.40 6.25 4.34
N VAL A 129 5.84 7.45 4.48
CA VAL A 129 5.33 8.28 3.39
C VAL A 129 5.90 9.69 3.53
N HIS A 130 6.39 10.30 2.44
CA HIS A 130 6.85 11.68 2.51
C HIS A 130 5.64 12.62 2.68
N GLN A 131 5.76 13.70 3.45
CA GLN A 131 4.61 14.57 3.74
C GLN A 131 3.98 15.17 2.47
N ASP A 132 4.80 15.47 1.45
CA ASP A 132 4.30 15.99 0.17
C ASP A 132 3.53 14.93 -0.64
N ASP A 133 3.83 13.64 -0.45
CA ASP A 133 3.12 12.55 -1.13
C ASP A 133 1.66 12.52 -0.72
N LEU A 134 1.36 12.82 0.56
CA LEU A 134 -0.01 12.88 1.06
C LEU A 134 -0.86 13.86 0.26
N LYS A 135 -0.32 15.04 -0.08
CA LYS A 135 -1.05 16.05 -0.86
C LYS A 135 -1.27 15.60 -2.30
N ILE A 136 -0.27 14.95 -2.90
CA ILE A 136 -0.38 14.45 -4.28
C ILE A 136 -1.46 13.36 -4.36
N VAL A 137 -1.45 12.42 -3.40
CA VAL A 137 -2.41 11.32 -3.33
C VAL A 137 -3.80 11.82 -2.95
N GLU A 138 -3.91 12.75 -2.00
CA GLU A 138 -5.18 13.40 -1.63
C GLU A 138 -5.84 14.07 -2.83
N GLY A 139 -5.06 14.74 -3.69
CA GLY A 139 -5.56 15.37 -4.91
C GLY A 139 -6.14 14.41 -5.96
N LYS A 140 -5.90 13.11 -5.81
CA LYS A 140 -6.35 12.04 -6.73
C LYS A 140 -7.11 10.93 -6.02
N LEU A 141 -7.57 11.16 -4.80
CA LEU A 141 -8.09 10.10 -3.93
C LEU A 141 -9.29 9.37 -4.55
N ASP A 142 -10.19 10.11 -5.21
CA ASP A 142 -11.37 9.52 -5.86
C ASP A 142 -11.01 8.64 -7.07
N GLU A 143 -9.97 9.01 -7.82
CA GLU A 143 -9.48 8.19 -8.95
C GLU A 143 -8.83 6.90 -8.43
N ILE A 144 -8.08 7.01 -7.33
CA ILE A 144 -7.46 5.85 -6.66
C ILE A 144 -8.53 4.94 -6.03
N ASP A 145 -9.62 5.49 -5.47
CA ASP A 145 -10.77 4.71 -4.99
C ASP A 145 -11.35 3.82 -6.10
N LEU A 146 -11.43 4.32 -7.34
CA LEU A 146 -11.90 3.53 -8.48
C LEU A 146 -10.94 2.39 -8.82
N VAL A 147 -9.63 2.66 -8.78
CA VAL A 147 -8.59 1.67 -8.98
C VAL A 147 -8.72 0.51 -7.98
N PHE A 148 -8.89 0.80 -6.68
CA PHE A 148 -9.08 -0.25 -5.66
C PHE A 148 -10.34 -1.09 -5.91
N LYS A 149 -11.46 -0.44 -6.28
CA LYS A 149 -12.70 -1.16 -6.64
C LYS A 149 -12.53 -2.09 -7.84
N ASP A 150 -11.66 -1.75 -8.78
CA ASP A 150 -11.38 -2.59 -9.93
C ASP A 150 -10.40 -3.71 -9.60
N LEU A 151 -9.41 -3.46 -8.72
CA LEU A 151 -8.52 -4.51 -8.20
C LEU A 151 -9.28 -5.59 -7.42
N GLU A 152 -10.33 -5.24 -6.68
CA GLU A 152 -11.19 -6.20 -5.94
C GLU A 152 -11.91 -7.21 -6.85
N LYS A 153 -11.96 -6.98 -8.16
CA LYS A 153 -12.65 -7.83 -9.14
C LYS A 153 -11.71 -8.81 -9.86
N LEU A 154 -10.39 -8.68 -9.67
CA LEU A 154 -9.37 -9.54 -10.27
C LEU A 154 -9.18 -10.84 -9.49
#